data_AF-A0A957RKZ1-F1
#
_entry.id   AF-A0A957RKZ1-F1
#
_cell.length_a   1.000
_cell.length_b   1.000
_cell.length_c   1.000
_cell.angle_alpha   90.00
_cell.angle_beta   90.00
_cell.angle_gamma   90.00
#
_symmetry.space_group_name_H-M   'P 1'
#
loop_
_entity.id
_entity.type
_entity.pdbx_description
1 polymer ?
#
loop_
_entity_poly.entity_id
_entity_poly.type
_entity_poly.pdbx_seq_one_letter_code
_entity_poly.pdbx_strand_id
1 'polypeptide(L)'
;MLPLLYAFLALALVVILYLTVIRPRQLTWGATQKEAVGALPGDDIVKAPHFVATRAITIQAPPAEVWQWLVQIGSRRAGWYSLDFIDNGNVPSSRDILPQFHRYR
;
A
#
# COMPACT_ATOMS: atom_id res chain seq x y z
N MET A 1 1.18 20.76 -38.93
CA MET A 1 1.10 19.28 -38.92
C MET A 1 2.25 18.64 -38.14
N LEU A 2 3.52 18.99 -38.41
CA LEU A 2 4.70 18.55 -37.63
C LEU A 2 4.62 18.76 -36.10
N PRO A 3 4.19 19.91 -35.54
CA PRO A 3 4.18 20.10 -34.08
C PRO A 3 3.18 19.20 -33.35
N LEU A 4 2.04 18.88 -33.98
CA LEU A 4 1.07 17.93 -33.44
C LEU A 4 1.67 16.52 -33.39
N LEU A 5 2.37 16.10 -34.46
CA LEU A 5 3.05 14.80 -34.48
C LEU A 5 4.08 14.67 -33.35
N TYR A 6 4.91 15.69 -33.13
CA TYR A 6 5.89 15.68 -32.03
C TYR A 6 5.23 15.63 -30.65
N ALA A 7 4.11 16.35 -30.45
CA ALA A 7 3.36 16.28 -29.19
C ALA A 7 2.79 14.87 -28.94
N PHE A 8 2.24 14.22 -29.98
CA PHE A 8 1.77 12.85 -29.89
C PHE A 8 2.89 11.87 -29.55
N LEU A 9 4.04 11.99 -30.21
CA LEU A 9 5.21 11.14 -29.95
C LEU A 9 5.75 11.33 -28.53
N ALA A 10 5.82 12.56 -28.05
CA ALA A 10 6.25 12.87 -26.69
C ALA A 10 5.27 12.28 -25.66
N LEU A 11 3.95 12.44 -25.86
CA LEU A 11 2.94 11.86 -24.98
C LEU A 11 3.03 10.32 -24.98
N ALA A 12 3.14 9.70 -26.15
CA ALA A 12 3.29 8.26 -26.27
C ALA A 12 4.53 7.76 -25.51
N LEU A 13 5.66 8.47 -25.65
CA LEU A 13 6.89 8.15 -24.92
C LEU A 13 6.68 8.25 -23.40
N VAL A 14 6.04 9.31 -22.90
CA VAL A 14 5.73 9.47 -21.47
C VAL A 14 4.84 8.33 -20.96
N VAL A 15 3.79 7.97 -21.72
CA VAL A 15 2.89 6.87 -21.36
C VAL A 15 3.65 5.54 -21.33
N ILE A 16 4.48 5.25 -22.33
CA ILE A 16 5.29 4.01 -22.38
C ILE A 16 6.24 3.95 -21.19
N LEU A 17 6.97 5.04 -20.90
CA LEU A 17 7.88 5.10 -19.75
C LEU A 17 7.12 4.93 -18.43
N TYR A 18 5.96 5.57 -18.28
CA TYR A 18 5.13 5.39 -17.09
C TYR A 18 4.71 3.92 -16.93
N LEU A 19 4.15 3.30 -17.98
CA LEU A 19 3.61 1.95 -17.91
C LEU A 19 4.69 0.87 -17.73
N THR A 20 5.90 1.08 -18.24
CA THR A 20 6.97 0.07 -18.22
C THR A 20 7.96 0.25 -17.07
N VAL A 21 8.16 1.48 -16.58
CA VAL A 21 9.20 1.79 -15.58
C VAL A 21 8.59 2.15 -14.24
N ILE A 22 7.61 3.07 -14.24
CA ILE A 22 7.07 3.65 -13.01
C ILE A 22 5.97 2.78 -12.44
N ARG A 23 5.00 2.37 -13.27
CA ARG A 23 3.83 1.60 -12.85
C ARG A 23 4.20 0.27 -12.19
N PRO A 24 5.12 -0.56 -12.73
CA PRO A 24 5.49 -1.82 -12.07
C PRO A 24 6.10 -1.58 -10.69
N ARG A 25 6.99 -0.58 -10.56
CA ARG A 25 7.60 -0.20 -9.26
C ARG A 25 6.56 0.30 -8.26
N GLN A 26 5.55 1.03 -8.70
CA GLN A 26 4.44 1.47 -7.84
C GLN A 26 3.59 0.30 -7.34
N LEU A 27 3.39 -0.72 -8.18
CA LEU A 27 2.58 -1.90 -7.82
C LEU A 27 3.30 -2.88 -6.90
N THR A 28 4.65 -2.86 -6.85
CA THR A 28 5.45 -3.77 -6.01
C THR A 28 6.32 -3.02 -4.99
N TRP A 29 5.87 -1.84 -4.53
CA TRP A 29 6.71 -0.95 -3.73
C TRP A 29 7.20 -1.63 -2.44
N GLY A 30 8.52 -1.78 -2.33
CA GLY A 30 9.19 -2.32 -1.14
C GLY A 30 9.22 -3.86 -1.11
N ALA A 31 8.48 -4.52 -1.99
CA ALA A 31 8.50 -5.96 -2.16
C ALA A 31 9.62 -6.40 -3.10
N THR A 32 10.29 -7.50 -2.74
CA THR A 32 11.13 -8.26 -3.66
C THR A 32 10.26 -8.95 -4.71
N GLN A 33 10.87 -9.37 -5.83
CA GLN A 33 10.15 -10.13 -6.86
C GLN A 33 9.51 -11.41 -6.31
N LYS A 34 10.18 -12.09 -5.38
CA LYS A 34 9.66 -13.32 -4.75
C LYS A 34 8.43 -13.03 -3.88
N GLU A 35 8.44 -11.95 -3.12
CA GLU A 35 7.28 -11.52 -2.32
C GLU A 35 6.12 -11.06 -3.21
N ALA A 36 6.42 -10.36 -4.32
CA ALA A 36 5.39 -9.83 -5.21
C ALA A 36 4.60 -10.91 -5.98
N VAL A 37 5.20 -12.07 -6.26
CA VAL A 37 4.54 -13.18 -6.98
C VAL A 37 4.14 -14.35 -6.07
N GLY A 38 4.43 -14.26 -4.76
CA GLY A 38 4.10 -15.30 -3.80
C GLY A 38 2.60 -15.32 -3.48
N ALA A 39 2.04 -16.51 -3.25
CA ALA A 39 0.68 -16.63 -2.76
C ALA A 39 0.57 -16.15 -1.31
N LEU A 40 -0.42 -15.30 -1.03
CA LEU A 40 -0.71 -14.76 0.29
C LEU A 40 -2.05 -15.30 0.82
N PRO A 41 -2.21 -15.43 2.15
CA PRO A 41 -3.50 -15.75 2.73
C PRO A 41 -4.57 -14.74 2.30
N GLY A 42 -5.68 -15.23 1.75
CA GLY A 42 -6.80 -14.41 1.31
C GLY A 42 -6.79 -14.04 -0.19
N ASP A 43 -5.74 -14.39 -0.94
CA ASP A 43 -5.72 -14.19 -2.40
C ASP A 43 -6.86 -14.92 -3.13
N ASP A 44 -7.40 -15.98 -2.52
CA ASP A 44 -8.51 -16.78 -3.02
C ASP A 44 -9.90 -16.16 -2.78
N ILE A 45 -10.00 -15.12 -1.93
CA ILE A 45 -11.27 -14.46 -1.59
C ILE A 45 -11.82 -13.67 -2.78
N VAL A 46 -10.96 -12.93 -3.49
CA VAL A 46 -11.36 -12.10 -4.63
C VAL A 46 -10.92 -12.76 -5.93
N LYS A 47 -11.84 -13.52 -6.55
CA LYS A 47 -11.54 -14.34 -7.74
C LYS A 47 -11.12 -13.56 -8.99
N ALA A 48 -11.56 -12.31 -9.13
CA ALA A 48 -11.30 -11.47 -10.30
C ALA A 48 -11.01 -10.01 -9.88
N PRO A 49 -9.83 -9.74 -9.29
CA PRO A 49 -9.49 -8.40 -8.82
C PRO A 49 -9.28 -7.44 -9.98
N HIS A 50 -9.85 -6.23 -9.90
CA HIS A 50 -9.61 -5.17 -10.89
C HIS A 50 -8.26 -4.46 -10.69
N PHE A 51 -7.67 -4.60 -9.49
CA PHE A 51 -6.39 -3.99 -9.13
C PHE A 51 -5.68 -4.88 -8.11
N VAL A 52 -4.39 -5.15 -8.34
CA VAL A 52 -3.51 -5.89 -7.43
C VAL A 52 -2.22 -5.10 -7.27
N ALA A 53 -1.80 -4.93 -6.02
CA ALA A 53 -0.51 -4.35 -5.67
C ALA A 53 0.00 -5.00 -4.38
N THR A 54 1.29 -5.29 -4.34
CA THR A 54 1.97 -5.86 -3.18
C THR A 54 2.92 -4.82 -2.63
N ARG A 55 2.77 -4.47 -1.34
CA ARG A 55 3.67 -3.56 -0.64
C ARG A 55 4.29 -4.28 0.53
N ALA A 56 5.59 -4.10 0.71
CA ALA A 56 6.31 -4.74 1.80
C ALA A 56 7.29 -3.77 2.45
N ILE A 57 7.53 -4.01 3.73
CA ILE A 57 8.59 -3.40 4.51
C ILE A 57 9.11 -4.44 5.49
N THR A 58 10.44 -4.53 5.62
CA THR A 58 11.06 -5.41 6.61
C THR A 58 11.11 -4.72 7.97
N ILE A 59 10.56 -5.37 8.98
CA ILE A 59 10.61 -4.90 10.37
C ILE A 59 11.44 -5.90 11.17
N GLN A 60 12.49 -5.42 11.82
CA GLN A 60 13.38 -6.24 12.65
C GLN A 60 12.78 -6.44 14.06
N ALA A 61 11.62 -7.08 14.12
CA ALA A 61 10.91 -7.37 15.38
C ALA A 61 10.14 -8.71 15.29
N PRO A 62 9.85 -9.38 16.42
CA PRO A 62 8.97 -10.54 16.44
C PRO A 62 7.57 -10.23 15.88
N PRO A 63 6.93 -11.16 15.15
CA PRO A 63 5.58 -10.94 14.60
C PRO A 63 4.54 -10.59 15.67
N ALA A 64 4.68 -11.09 16.89
CA ALA A 64 3.78 -10.77 18.00
C ALA A 64 3.81 -9.28 18.38
N GLU A 65 4.97 -8.62 18.29
CA GLU A 65 5.11 -7.18 18.54
C GLU A 65 4.55 -6.36 17.38
N VAL A 66 4.77 -6.79 16.14
CA VAL A 66 4.17 -6.13 14.96
C VAL A 66 2.65 -6.23 14.98
N TRP A 67 2.12 -7.40 15.37
CA TRP A 67 0.68 -7.64 15.43
C TRP A 67 -0.05 -6.71 16.39
N GLN A 68 0.59 -6.30 17.48
CA GLN A 68 0.05 -5.32 18.42
C GLN A 68 -0.31 -3.99 17.74
N TRP A 69 0.49 -3.54 16.77
CA TRP A 69 0.18 -2.34 16.00
C TRP A 69 -0.93 -2.58 14.97
N LEU A 70 -0.90 -3.73 14.28
CA LEU A 70 -1.87 -4.05 13.23
C LEU A 70 -3.29 -4.20 13.79
N VAL A 71 -3.46 -4.88 14.91
CA VAL A 71 -4.78 -5.17 15.49
C VAL A 71 -5.51 -3.91 15.94
N GLN A 72 -4.80 -2.81 16.23
CA GLN A 72 -5.39 -1.55 16.69
C GLN A 72 -5.69 -0.53 15.58
N ILE A 73 -5.32 -0.80 14.33
CA ILE A 73 -5.55 0.08 13.19
C ILE A 73 -7.04 0.39 13.04
N GLY A 74 -7.36 1.67 12.82
CA GLY A 74 -8.67 2.10 12.36
C GLY A 74 -9.08 3.49 12.82
N SER A 75 -10.02 4.09 12.08
CA SER A 75 -10.69 5.32 12.49
C SER A 75 -11.44 5.12 13.80
N ARG A 76 -11.30 6.09 14.72
CA ARG A 76 -11.77 6.00 16.12
C ARG A 76 -11.14 4.85 16.93
N ARG A 77 -10.09 4.20 16.40
CA ARG A 77 -9.22 3.29 17.14
C ARG A 77 -7.89 3.98 17.43
N ALA A 78 -6.77 3.32 17.16
CA ALA A 78 -5.44 3.91 17.31
C ALA A 78 -5.01 4.77 16.10
N GLY A 79 -5.86 4.90 15.07
CA GLY A 79 -5.57 5.66 13.85
C GLY A 79 -5.16 4.76 12.67
N TRP A 80 -4.95 5.39 11.51
CA TRP A 80 -4.58 4.70 10.27
C TRP A 80 -3.07 4.65 10.01
N TYR A 81 -2.28 5.41 10.78
CA TYR A 81 -0.82 5.52 10.60
C TYR A 81 -0.41 6.02 9.20
N SER A 82 -1.24 6.89 8.65
CA SER A 82 -1.08 7.52 7.33
C SER A 82 -1.12 9.04 7.48
N LEU A 83 -2.03 9.73 6.80
CA LEU A 83 -2.13 11.19 6.82
C LEU A 83 -3.37 11.58 7.62
N ASP A 84 -3.19 11.85 8.91
CA ASP A 84 -4.30 12.06 9.86
C ASP A 84 -5.30 13.15 9.41
N PHE A 85 -4.83 14.20 8.74
CA PHE A 85 -5.68 15.27 8.23
C PHE A 85 -6.52 14.87 7.00
N ILE A 86 -6.17 13.78 6.31
CA ILE A 86 -6.89 13.27 5.13
C ILE A 86 -7.86 12.16 5.54
N ASP A 87 -7.40 11.17 6.31
CA ASP A 87 -8.12 9.91 6.50
C ASP A 87 -8.50 9.60 7.96
N ASN A 88 -8.03 10.41 8.93
CA ASN A 88 -8.32 10.23 10.35
C ASN A 88 -9.05 11.42 10.98
N GLY A 89 -9.70 12.27 10.15
CA GLY A 89 -10.51 13.40 10.66
C GLY A 89 -9.70 14.42 11.46
N ASN A 90 -8.42 14.57 11.15
CA ASN A 90 -7.46 15.42 11.85
C ASN A 90 -7.20 15.02 13.31
N VAL A 91 -7.59 13.79 13.70
CA VAL A 91 -7.21 13.19 14.99
C VAL A 91 -5.85 12.51 14.81
N PRO A 92 -4.83 12.81 15.63
CA PRO A 92 -3.53 12.17 15.51
C PRO A 92 -3.60 10.65 15.75
N SER A 93 -2.92 9.87 14.91
CA SER A 93 -2.71 8.44 15.15
C SER A 93 -1.88 8.24 16.43
N SER A 94 -2.25 7.24 17.23
CA SER A 94 -1.59 6.93 18.49
C SER A 94 -0.15 6.47 18.27
N ARG A 95 0.74 6.86 19.19
CA ARG A 95 2.14 6.41 19.21
C ARG A 95 2.39 5.34 20.27
N ASP A 96 1.31 4.80 20.83
CA ASP A 96 1.34 3.82 21.90
C ASP A 96 0.48 2.60 21.54
N ILE A 97 0.72 1.50 22.23
CA ILE A 97 -0.15 0.33 22.19
C ILE A 97 -1.32 0.56 23.15
N LEU A 98 -2.54 0.57 22.64
CA LEU A 98 -3.75 0.89 23.39
C LEU A 98 -4.48 -0.40 23.84
N PRO A 99 -4.42 -0.80 25.13
CA PRO A 99 -4.87 -2.11 25.59
C PRO A 99 -6.34 -2.45 25.27
N GLN A 100 -7.20 -1.44 25.13
CA GLN A 100 -8.62 -1.62 24.78
C GLN A 100 -8.84 -2.27 23.41
N PHE A 101 -7.88 -2.21 22.49
CA PHE A 101 -7.99 -2.78 21.14
C PHE A 101 -7.41 -4.19 21.01
N HIS A 102 -6.93 -4.77 22.11
CA HIS A 102 -6.17 -6.03 22.14
C HIS A 102 -6.94 -7.17 22.80
N ARG A 103 -8.15 -6.89 23.29
CA ARG A 103 -9.07 -7.92 23.75
C ARG A 103 -9.76 -8.50 22.53
N TYR A 104 -9.35 -9.69 22.11
CA TYR A 104 -10.09 -10.48 21.15
C TYR A 104 -11.50 -10.71 21.70
N ARG A 105 -12.51 -10.44 20.87
CA ARG A 105 -13.88 -10.88 21.08
C ARG A 105 -14.10 -12.16 20.29
#